data_AF-A0A7Y1Z649-F1
#
_entry.id   AF-A0A7Y1Z649-F1
#
_cell.length_a   1.000
_cell.length_b   1.000
_cell.length_c   1.000
_cell.angle_alpha   90.00
_cell.angle_beta   90.00
_cell.angle_gamma   90.00
#
_symmetry.space_group_name_H-M   'P 1'
#
loop_
_entity.id
_entity.type
_entity.pdbx_description
1 polymer ?
#
loop_
_entity_poly.entity_id
_entity_poly.type
_entity_poly.pdbx_seq_one_letter_code
_entity_poly.pdbx_strand_id
1 'polypeptide(L)'
;MPSSPKPSVKKSRLRLLHQYYSYTGFYSFVKSSLAKVLIPMLLVIGGLWAIHEFVIDFGELFRSITATYSPFVVLSVFFASESFLGLVPPEIFIAWADKTQSPIFYLSVLALLSYCGGILSYFMGRTISKIPSVYDYFTIKMNKHVKMIRKWGGFLIVVGALLPIPFSMTSIAAGLIHYSFQYY
;
A
#
# COMPACT_ATOMS: atom_id res chain seq x y z
N MET A 1 21.94 20.49 57.94
CA MET A 1 20.56 20.11 57.57
C MET A 1 20.62 19.29 56.29
N PRO A 2 20.22 18.01 56.27
CA PRO A 2 20.19 17.24 55.03
C PRO A 2 18.96 17.65 54.22
N SER A 3 19.18 18.11 52.99
CA SER A 3 18.12 18.44 52.04
C SER A 3 17.36 17.16 51.67
N SER A 4 16.07 17.12 51.99
CA SER A 4 15.17 16.02 51.67
C SER A 4 15.13 15.76 50.15
N PRO A 5 15.19 14.48 49.70
CA PRO A 5 15.14 14.16 48.28
C PRO A 5 13.74 14.46 47.74
N LYS A 6 13.67 15.29 46.69
CA LYS A 6 12.40 15.65 46.03
C LYS A 6 11.72 14.37 45.51
N PRO A 7 10.39 14.18 45.74
CA PRO A 7 9.68 13.01 45.26
C PRO A 7 9.67 13.02 43.73
N SER A 8 10.24 11.98 43.11
CA SER A 8 10.21 11.84 41.66
C SER A 8 8.79 11.50 41.23
N VAL A 9 8.07 12.50 40.71
CA VAL A 9 6.75 12.30 40.11
C VAL A 9 6.91 11.30 38.96
N LYS A 10 6.44 10.07 39.16
CA LYS A 10 6.46 9.02 38.14
C LYS A 10 5.73 9.56 36.91
N LYS A 11 6.46 9.76 35.81
CA LYS A 11 5.91 10.27 34.56
C LYS A 11 4.79 9.32 34.08
N SER A 12 3.69 9.90 33.61
CA SER A 12 2.61 9.17 32.94
C SER A 12 3.15 8.34 31.77
N ARG A 13 2.56 7.17 31.53
CA ARG A 13 2.95 6.25 30.44
C ARG A 13 2.97 6.94 29.07
N LEU A 14 2.04 7.87 28.80
CA LEU A 14 1.97 8.64 27.55
C LEU A 14 3.17 9.59 27.40
N ARG A 15 3.59 10.23 28.49
CA ARG A 15 4.72 11.17 28.49
C ARG A 15 6.05 10.43 28.30
N LEU A 16 6.17 9.23 28.85
CA LEU A 16 7.31 8.34 28.61
C LEU A 16 7.36 7.87 27.15
N LEU A 17 6.20 7.53 26.57
CA LEU A 17 6.10 7.10 25.17
C LEU A 17 6.48 8.23 24.19
N HIS A 18 5.95 9.43 24.40
CA HIS A 18 6.29 10.61 23.59
C HIS A 18 7.78 10.95 23.70
N GLN A 19 8.34 10.90 24.91
CA GLN A 19 9.75 11.15 25.15
C GLN A 19 10.63 10.10 24.45
N TYR A 20 10.25 8.82 24.50
CA TYR A 20 10.90 7.75 23.76
C TYR A 20 10.90 7.98 22.24
N TYR A 21 9.75 8.34 21.66
CA TYR A 21 9.67 8.60 20.22
C TYR A 21 10.41 9.87 19.78
N SER A 22 10.41 10.91 20.61
CA SER A 22 11.19 12.13 20.35
C SER A 22 12.69 11.84 20.34
N TYR A 23 13.22 11.12 21.34
CA TYR A 23 14.66 10.81 21.41
C TYR A 23 15.12 9.81 20.36
N THR A 24 14.24 8.90 19.94
CA THR A 24 14.59 7.93 18.91
C THR A 24 14.59 8.52 17.48
N GLY A 25 14.28 9.81 17.32
CA GLY A 25 14.24 10.49 16.02
C GLY A 25 13.02 10.12 15.18
N PHE A 26 12.00 9.53 15.82
CA PHE A 26 10.87 8.92 15.14
C PHE A 26 10.02 9.93 14.35
N TYR A 27 9.64 11.04 14.98
CA TYR A 27 8.81 12.06 14.33
C TYR A 27 9.47 12.67 13.10
N SER A 28 10.79 12.84 13.13
CA SER A 28 11.57 13.30 11.98
C SER A 28 11.52 12.28 10.82
N PHE A 29 11.69 10.99 11.14
CA PHE A 29 11.57 9.91 10.17
C PHE A 29 10.17 9.84 9.53
N VAL A 30 9.11 9.93 10.35
CA VAL A 30 7.73 9.92 9.87
C VAL A 30 7.47 11.12 8.97
N LYS A 31 7.80 12.34 9.42
CA LYS A 31 7.60 13.56 8.64
C LYS A 31 8.32 13.50 7.29
N SER A 32 9.58 13.02 7.28
CA SER A 32 10.35 12.86 6.03
C SER A 32 9.74 11.81 5.11
N SER A 33 9.25 10.69 5.64
CA SER A 33 8.64 9.62 4.85
C SER A 33 7.30 10.05 4.27
N LEU A 34 6.44 10.68 5.08
CA LEU A 34 5.14 11.19 4.64
C LEU A 34 5.29 12.28 3.59
N ALA A 35 6.22 13.24 3.80
CA ALA A 35 6.48 14.30 2.84
C ALA A 35 6.94 13.76 1.47
N LYS A 36 7.75 12.69 1.46
CA LYS A 36 8.21 12.04 0.23
C LYS A 36 7.09 11.36 -0.55
N VAL A 37 6.05 10.86 0.14
CA VAL A 37 4.91 10.20 -0.53
C VAL A 37 3.82 11.20 -0.90
N LEU A 38 3.68 12.29 -0.15
CA LEU A 38 2.67 13.30 -0.39
C LEU A 38 2.82 13.95 -1.78
N ILE A 39 4.05 14.23 -2.21
CA ILE A 39 4.33 14.85 -3.52
C ILE A 39 3.85 13.96 -4.68
N PRO A 40 4.28 12.69 -4.82
CA PRO A 40 3.79 11.83 -5.88
C PRO A 40 2.29 11.55 -5.78
N MET A 41 1.74 11.45 -4.57
CA MET A 41 0.29 11.31 -4.38
C MET A 41 -0.49 12.51 -4.93
N LEU A 42 -0.06 13.74 -4.60
CA LEU A 42 -0.65 14.96 -5.14
C LEU A 42 -0.49 15.07 -6.65
N LEU A 43 0.64 14.61 -7.20
CA LEU A 43 0.87 14.57 -8.64
C LEU A 43 -0.10 13.62 -9.34
N VAL A 44 -0.32 12.42 -8.80
CA VAL A 44 -1.29 11.46 -9.35
C VAL A 44 -2.71 12.02 -9.25
N ILE A 45 -3.12 12.56 -8.10
CA ILE A 45 -4.45 13.15 -7.92
C ILE A 45 -4.66 14.34 -8.86
N GLY A 46 -3.68 15.26 -8.91
CA GLY A 46 -3.73 16.43 -9.78
C GLY A 46 -3.73 16.06 -11.27
N GLY A 47 -2.96 15.03 -11.65
CA GLY A 47 -2.94 14.49 -13.01
C GLY A 47 -4.28 13.87 -13.41
N LEU A 48 -4.87 13.05 -12.53
CA LEU A 48 -6.20 12.48 -12.76
C LEU A 48 -7.28 13.56 -12.85
N TRP A 49 -7.23 14.58 -11.99
CA TRP A 49 -8.16 15.71 -12.03
C TRP A 49 -8.00 16.53 -13.32
N ALA A 50 -6.76 16.79 -13.75
CA ALA A 50 -6.51 17.49 -15.00
C ALA A 50 -6.99 16.70 -16.22
N ILE A 51 -6.82 15.37 -16.24
CA ILE A 51 -7.34 14.51 -17.31
C ILE A 51 -8.88 14.58 -17.34
N HIS A 52 -9.52 14.51 -16.17
CA HIS A 52 -10.97 14.62 -16.06
C HIS A 52 -11.50 15.94 -16.61
N GLU A 53 -10.88 17.06 -16.23
CA GLU A 53 -11.37 18.39 -16.58
C GLU A 53 -11.01 18.81 -18.02
N PHE A 54 -9.80 18.51 -18.48
CA PHE A 54 -9.26 19.04 -19.73
C PHE A 54 -9.26 18.04 -20.91
N VAL A 55 -9.41 16.74 -20.64
CA VAL A 55 -9.25 15.69 -21.68
C VAL A 55 -10.56 14.94 -21.89
N ILE A 56 -11.07 14.21 -20.89
CA ILE A 56 -12.28 13.38 -21.02
C ILE A 56 -13.02 13.28 -19.67
N ASP A 57 -14.34 13.46 -19.68
CA ASP A 57 -15.22 13.18 -18.52
C ASP A 57 -15.19 11.69 -18.19
N PHE A 58 -14.78 11.34 -16.96
CA PHE A 58 -14.65 9.95 -16.55
C PHE A 58 -15.99 9.21 -16.58
N GLY A 59 -17.11 9.88 -16.29
CA GLY A 59 -18.44 9.30 -16.38
C GLY A 59 -18.81 8.91 -17.82
N GLU A 60 -18.50 9.75 -18.80
CA GLU A 60 -18.68 9.42 -20.23
C GLU A 60 -17.72 8.34 -20.71
N LEU A 61 -16.47 8.38 -20.27
CA LEU A 61 -15.46 7.36 -20.57
C LEU A 61 -15.91 5.99 -20.06
N PHE A 62 -16.34 5.89 -18.81
CA PHE A 62 -16.80 4.62 -18.24
C PHE A 62 -18.07 4.11 -18.91
N ARG A 63 -19.02 5.00 -19.24
CA ARG A 63 -20.21 4.62 -20.03
C ARG A 63 -19.83 4.09 -21.41
N SER A 64 -18.92 4.77 -22.10
CA SER A 64 -18.41 4.36 -23.40
C SER A 64 -17.71 3.00 -23.33
N ILE A 65 -16.90 2.76 -22.29
CA ILE A 65 -16.24 1.47 -22.06
C ILE A 65 -17.28 0.37 -21.81
N THR A 66 -18.26 0.61 -20.94
CA THR A 66 -19.32 -0.36 -20.63
C THR A 66 -20.20 -0.68 -21.83
N ALA A 67 -20.42 0.29 -22.73
CA ALA A 67 -21.20 0.10 -23.95
C ALA A 67 -20.39 -0.59 -25.08
N THR A 68 -19.09 -0.34 -25.17
CA THR A 68 -18.25 -0.78 -26.29
C THR A 68 -17.53 -2.10 -26.01
N TYR A 69 -17.07 -2.31 -24.77
CA TYR A 69 -16.27 -3.47 -24.40
C TYR A 69 -17.09 -4.44 -23.56
N SER A 70 -16.88 -5.74 -23.80
CA SER A 70 -17.48 -6.75 -22.95
C SER A 70 -16.87 -6.69 -21.55
N PRO A 71 -17.67 -6.98 -20.49
CA PRO A 71 -17.16 -7.02 -19.12
C PRO A 71 -15.96 -7.95 -18.94
N PHE A 72 -15.89 -9.03 -19.71
CA PHE A 72 -14.76 -9.95 -19.71
C PHE A 72 -13.42 -9.28 -20.06
N VAL A 73 -13.40 -8.37 -21.04
CA VAL A 73 -12.18 -7.66 -21.43
C VAL A 73 -11.71 -6.74 -20.31
N VAL A 74 -12.63 -5.99 -19.70
CA VAL A 74 -12.33 -5.08 -18.60
C VAL A 74 -11.78 -5.85 -17.39
N LEU A 75 -12.42 -6.96 -17.03
CA LEU A 75 -11.98 -7.84 -15.95
C LEU A 75 -10.61 -8.48 -16.24
N SER A 76 -10.33 -8.84 -17.50
CA SER A 76 -9.03 -9.40 -17.89
C SER A 76 -7.91 -8.38 -17.78
N VAL A 77 -8.14 -7.13 -18.20
CA VAL A 77 -7.18 -6.03 -18.06
C VAL A 77 -6.94 -5.71 -16.58
N PHE A 78 -7.99 -5.68 -15.77
CA PHE A 78 -7.88 -5.54 -14.32
C PHE A 78 -7.01 -6.65 -13.72
N PHE A 79 -7.32 -7.91 -14.02
CA PHE A 79 -6.61 -9.06 -13.49
C PHE A 79 -5.13 -9.08 -13.90
N ALA A 80 -4.84 -8.73 -15.15
CA ALA A 80 -3.45 -8.58 -15.61
C ALA A 80 -2.74 -7.45 -14.85
N SER A 81 -3.35 -6.27 -14.76
CA SER A 81 -2.79 -5.12 -14.02
C SER A 81 -2.45 -5.49 -12.57
N GLU A 82 -3.40 -6.12 -11.86
CA GLU A 82 -3.22 -6.58 -10.48
C GLU A 82 -2.16 -7.68 -10.36
N SER A 83 -2.07 -8.63 -11.28
CA SER A 83 -1.12 -9.74 -11.14
C SER A 83 0.35 -9.30 -11.25
N PHE A 84 0.66 -8.27 -12.04
CA PHE A 84 2.05 -7.86 -12.29
C PHE A 84 2.55 -6.78 -11.34
N LEU A 85 1.87 -5.64 -11.27
CA LEU A 85 2.43 -4.44 -10.63
C LEU A 85 1.38 -3.52 -9.98
N GLY A 86 0.07 -3.74 -10.20
CA GLY A 86 -0.97 -2.83 -9.73
C GLY A 86 -0.83 -1.43 -10.33
N LEU A 87 -0.43 -1.36 -11.61
CA LEU A 87 -0.16 -0.09 -12.32
C LEU A 87 -1.41 0.78 -12.43
N VAL A 88 -2.56 0.14 -12.64
CA VAL A 88 -3.84 0.83 -12.77
C VAL A 88 -4.55 0.80 -11.43
N PRO A 89 -4.90 1.96 -10.84
CA PRO A 89 -5.60 2.02 -9.57
C PRO A 89 -6.92 1.22 -9.63
N PRO A 90 -7.19 0.34 -8.65
CA PRO A 90 -8.42 -0.46 -8.61
C PRO A 90 -9.68 0.41 -8.56
N GLU A 91 -9.58 1.66 -8.09
CA GLU A 91 -10.65 2.66 -8.04
C GLU A 91 -11.29 2.90 -9.41
N ILE A 92 -10.50 2.83 -10.49
CA ILE A 92 -11.00 3.01 -11.86
C ILE A 92 -11.96 1.88 -12.23
N PHE A 93 -11.62 0.64 -11.86
CA PHE A 93 -12.44 -0.53 -12.16
C PHE A 93 -13.67 -0.61 -11.23
N ILE A 94 -13.55 -0.12 -10.01
CA ILE A 94 -14.69 0.05 -9.08
C ILE A 94 -15.68 1.08 -9.65
N ALA A 95 -15.20 2.22 -10.15
CA ALA A 95 -16.03 3.22 -10.80
C ALA A 95 -16.70 2.69 -12.08
N TRP A 96 -16.01 1.86 -12.85
CA TRP A 96 -16.61 1.14 -13.97
C TRP A 96 -17.72 0.18 -13.51
N ALA A 97 -17.49 -0.60 -12.45
CA ALA A 97 -18.48 -1.55 -11.93
C ALA A 97 -19.78 -0.84 -11.50
N ASP A 98 -19.69 0.36 -10.92
CA ASP A 98 -20.85 1.21 -10.57
C ASP A 98 -21.72 1.59 -11.79
N LYS A 99 -21.13 1.64 -13.00
CA LYS A 99 -21.83 1.95 -14.25
C LYS A 99 -22.40 0.73 -14.99
N THR A 100 -22.29 -0.47 -14.42
CA THR A 100 -22.85 -1.70 -15.00
C THR A 100 -24.28 -1.95 -14.52
N GLN A 101 -24.98 -2.88 -15.19
CA GLN A 101 -26.34 -3.29 -14.81
C GLN A 101 -26.41 -4.00 -13.44
N SER A 102 -25.31 -4.61 -13.00
CA SER A 102 -25.22 -5.36 -11.74
C SER A 102 -23.95 -5.01 -10.95
N PRO A 103 -23.87 -3.80 -10.35
CA PRO A 103 -22.65 -3.31 -9.71
C PRO A 103 -22.08 -4.22 -8.62
N ILE A 104 -22.94 -4.77 -7.76
CA ILE A 104 -22.53 -5.65 -6.65
C ILE A 104 -21.89 -6.93 -7.17
N PHE A 105 -22.41 -7.48 -8.28
CA PHE A 105 -21.87 -8.68 -8.89
C PHE A 105 -20.46 -8.42 -9.43
N TYR A 106 -20.28 -7.38 -10.25
CA TYR A 106 -18.98 -7.04 -10.80
C TYR A 106 -17.98 -6.63 -9.72
N LEU A 107 -18.39 -5.89 -8.69
CA LEU A 107 -17.55 -5.57 -7.54
C LEU A 107 -17.06 -6.84 -6.83
N SER A 108 -17.93 -7.83 -6.65
CA SER A 108 -17.57 -9.11 -6.03
C SER A 108 -16.58 -9.89 -6.89
N VAL A 109 -16.77 -9.88 -8.22
CA VAL A 109 -15.86 -10.51 -9.17
C VAL A 109 -14.50 -9.80 -9.18
N LEU A 110 -14.47 -8.46 -9.15
CA LEU A 110 -13.23 -7.67 -9.00
C LEU A 110 -12.50 -8.04 -7.72
N ALA A 111 -13.20 -8.15 -6.59
CA ALA A 111 -12.58 -8.52 -5.32
C ALA A 111 -11.95 -9.93 -5.39
N LEU A 112 -12.65 -10.89 -5.97
CA LEU A 112 -12.13 -12.25 -6.19
C LEU A 112 -10.91 -12.25 -7.12
N LEU A 113 -10.97 -11.51 -8.23
CA LEU A 113 -9.86 -11.40 -9.17
C LEU A 113 -8.65 -10.71 -8.55
N SER A 114 -8.86 -9.68 -7.71
CA SER A 114 -7.79 -9.01 -6.97
C SER A 114 -7.09 -9.98 -6.02
N TYR A 115 -7.87 -10.79 -5.28
CA TYR A 115 -7.32 -11.81 -4.39
C TYR A 115 -6.51 -12.87 -5.16
N CYS A 116 -7.06 -13.39 -6.26
CA CYS A 116 -6.35 -14.33 -7.13
C CYS A 116 -5.08 -13.71 -7.74
N GLY A 117 -5.14 -12.46 -8.17
CA GLY A 117 -4.01 -11.70 -8.70
C GLY A 117 -2.91 -11.56 -7.64
N GLY A 118 -3.28 -11.21 -6.41
CA GLY A 118 -2.35 -11.16 -5.27
C GLY A 118 -1.69 -12.51 -4.98
N ILE A 119 -2.42 -13.63 -5.08
CA ILE A 119 -1.82 -14.97 -4.96
C ILE A 119 -0.77 -15.19 -6.05
N LEU A 120 -1.07 -14.86 -7.31
CA LEU A 120 -0.09 -14.96 -8.40
C LEU A 120 1.14 -14.07 -8.15
N SER A 121 0.92 -12.82 -7.75
CA SER A 121 1.95 -11.86 -7.36
C SER A 121 2.83 -12.38 -6.23
N TYR A 122 2.26 -13.07 -5.23
CA TYR A 122 3.00 -13.73 -4.16
C TYR A 122 3.91 -14.84 -4.70
N PHE A 123 3.41 -15.70 -5.57
CA PHE A 123 4.24 -16.75 -6.19
C PHE A 123 5.31 -16.17 -7.11
N MET A 124 5.01 -15.08 -7.82
CA MET A 124 6.01 -14.32 -8.58
C MET A 124 7.11 -13.80 -7.67
N GLY A 125 6.76 -13.14 -6.56
CA GLY A 125 7.72 -12.68 -5.55
C GLY A 125 8.59 -13.82 -4.99
N ARG A 126 7.98 -14.97 -4.69
CA ARG A 126 8.70 -16.17 -4.22
C ARG A 126 9.66 -16.73 -5.26
N THR A 127 9.32 -16.63 -6.54
CA THR A 127 10.18 -17.07 -7.65
C THR A 127 11.33 -16.10 -7.85
N ILE A 128 11.07 -14.79 -7.80
CA ILE A 128 12.09 -13.74 -7.88
C ILE A 128 13.10 -13.88 -6.74
N SER A 129 12.66 -14.27 -5.54
CA SER A 129 13.56 -14.49 -4.38
C SER A 129 14.63 -15.56 -4.63
N LYS A 130 14.39 -16.52 -5.55
CA LYS A 130 15.38 -17.55 -5.89
C LYS A 130 16.60 -16.98 -6.62
N ILE A 131 16.53 -15.74 -7.13
CA ILE A 131 17.63 -15.07 -7.80
C ILE A 131 18.60 -14.52 -6.72
N PRO A 132 19.87 -15.00 -6.66
CA PRO A 132 20.80 -14.64 -5.59
C PRO A 132 21.03 -13.14 -5.45
N SER A 133 21.13 -12.43 -6.57
CA SER A 133 21.31 -10.96 -6.59
C SER A 133 20.16 -10.20 -5.94
N VAL A 134 18.92 -10.69 -6.11
CA VAL A 134 17.74 -10.07 -5.49
C VAL A 134 17.74 -10.37 -4.00
N TYR A 135 17.98 -11.63 -3.61
CA TYR A 135 18.04 -12.04 -2.22
C TYR A 135 19.09 -11.25 -1.42
N ASP A 136 20.28 -11.04 -1.96
CA ASP A 136 21.34 -10.27 -1.31
C ASP A 136 20.99 -8.79 -1.19
N TYR A 137 20.39 -8.20 -2.23
CA TYR A 137 19.91 -6.81 -2.19
C TYR A 137 18.85 -6.61 -1.10
N PHE A 138 17.87 -7.52 -1.00
CA PHE A 138 16.85 -7.48 0.03
C PHE A 138 17.45 -7.74 1.42
N THR A 139 18.35 -8.70 1.57
CA THR A 139 18.99 -9.00 2.86
C THR A 139 19.84 -7.84 3.38
N ILE A 140 20.57 -7.13 2.51
CA ILE A 140 21.46 -6.03 2.91
C ILE A 140 20.66 -4.73 3.09
N LYS A 141 19.83 -4.35 2.11
CA LYS A 141 19.13 -3.06 2.12
C LYS A 141 17.90 -3.06 3.00
N MET A 142 17.15 -4.16 3.01
CA MET A 142 15.92 -4.27 3.80
C MET A 142 16.21 -4.50 5.28
N ASN A 143 17.38 -5.03 5.67
CA ASN A 143 17.77 -5.19 7.07
C ASN A 143 17.66 -3.87 7.88
N LYS A 144 18.04 -2.75 7.26
CA LYS A 144 17.93 -1.42 7.90
C LYS A 144 16.46 -1.05 8.13
N HIS A 145 15.60 -1.25 7.14
CA HIS A 145 14.16 -0.99 7.24
C HIS A 145 13.47 -1.95 8.23
N VAL A 146 13.83 -3.23 8.23
CA VAL A 146 13.31 -4.24 9.17
C VAL A 146 13.68 -3.89 10.61
N LYS A 147 14.91 -3.44 10.89
CA LYS A 147 15.30 -2.97 12.23
C LYS A 147 14.46 -1.77 12.69
N MET A 148 14.12 -0.84 11.78
CA MET A 148 13.22 0.28 12.07
C MET A 148 11.77 -0.16 12.28
N ILE A 149 11.27 -1.09 11.46
CA ILE A 149 9.95 -1.69 11.61
C ILE A 149 9.83 -2.42 12.95
N ARG A 150 10.85 -3.20 13.35
CA ARG A 150 10.85 -3.87 14.66
C ARG A 150 10.89 -2.87 15.84
N LYS A 151 11.49 -1.70 15.65
CA LYS A 151 11.58 -0.64 16.68
C LYS A 151 10.30 0.19 16.81
N TRP A 152 9.56 0.40 15.71
CA TRP A 152 8.41 1.33 15.65
C TRP A 152 7.13 0.71 15.05
N GLY A 153 7.05 -0.62 14.99
CA GLY A 153 6.14 -1.37 14.10
C GLY A 153 4.67 -1.00 14.19
N GLY A 154 4.12 -0.87 15.39
CA GLY A 154 2.69 -0.52 15.58
C GLY A 154 2.29 0.78 14.89
N PHE A 155 3.14 1.82 14.97
CA PHE A 155 2.86 3.09 14.30
C PHE A 155 3.20 3.06 12.81
N LEU A 156 4.25 2.32 12.41
CA LEU A 156 4.57 2.15 11.00
C LEU A 156 3.50 1.39 10.23
N ILE A 157 2.73 0.50 10.90
CA ILE A 157 1.53 -0.12 10.33
C ILE A 157 0.46 0.94 10.06
N VAL A 158 0.22 1.87 10.99
CA VAL A 158 -0.75 2.98 10.81
C VAL A 158 -0.32 3.88 9.65
N VAL A 159 0.97 4.28 9.61
CA VAL A 159 1.49 5.10 8.50
C VAL A 159 1.40 4.33 7.18
N GLY A 160 1.78 3.05 7.17
CA GLY A 160 1.69 2.21 5.97
C GLY A 160 0.26 2.07 5.45
N ALA A 161 -0.74 1.99 6.33
CA ALA A 161 -2.15 1.94 5.96
C ALA A 161 -2.69 3.28 5.41
N LEU A 162 -2.06 4.41 5.75
CA LEU A 162 -2.37 5.72 5.18
C LEU A 162 -1.73 5.92 3.80
N LEU A 163 -0.73 5.12 3.45
CA LEU A 163 -0.11 5.18 2.13
C LEU A 163 -0.89 4.27 1.18
N PRO A 164 -1.34 4.77 0.01
CA PRO A 164 -1.94 3.93 -1.00
C PRO A 164 -0.83 3.09 -1.64
N ILE A 165 -0.57 1.91 -1.08
CA ILE A 165 0.36 0.93 -1.65
C ILE A 165 -0.47 -0.05 -2.49
N PRO A 166 -0.13 -0.28 -3.76
CA PRO A 166 -0.81 -1.26 -4.59
C PRO A 166 -0.79 -2.64 -3.93
N PHE A 167 -1.92 -3.34 -3.91
CA PHE A 167 -2.07 -4.64 -3.25
C PHE A 167 -1.05 -5.66 -3.76
N SER A 168 -0.91 -5.77 -5.08
CA SER A 168 0.08 -6.63 -5.76
C SER A 168 1.52 -6.45 -5.28
N MET A 169 1.96 -5.21 -5.03
CA MET A 169 3.30 -4.91 -4.53
C MET A 169 3.51 -5.46 -3.12
N THR A 170 2.48 -5.41 -2.27
CA THR A 170 2.53 -6.02 -0.95
C THR A 170 2.59 -7.54 -1.02
N SER A 171 1.85 -8.15 -1.95
CA SER A 171 1.88 -9.60 -2.20
C SER A 171 3.23 -10.08 -2.73
N ILE A 172 3.83 -9.37 -3.68
CA ILE A 172 5.20 -9.64 -4.18
C ILE A 172 6.19 -9.57 -3.01
N ALA A 173 6.10 -8.53 -2.19
CA ALA A 173 6.97 -8.37 -1.02
C ALA A 173 6.82 -9.52 -0.02
N ALA A 174 5.59 -9.98 0.25
CA ALA A 174 5.32 -11.14 1.09
C ALA A 174 5.95 -12.43 0.51
N GLY A 175 5.88 -12.61 -0.81
CA GLY A 175 6.52 -13.72 -1.51
C GLY A 175 8.05 -13.68 -1.43
N LEU A 176 8.63 -12.49 -1.59
CA LEU A 176 10.08 -12.26 -1.52
C LEU A 176 10.67 -12.61 -0.15
N ILE A 177 9.95 -12.33 0.94
CA ILE A 177 10.39 -12.66 2.30
C ILE A 177 10.06 -14.10 2.71
N HIS A 178 9.56 -14.93 1.78
CA HIS A 178 9.11 -16.28 2.06
C HIS A 178 8.07 -16.37 3.20
N TYR A 179 7.17 -15.38 3.29
CA TYR A 179 6.08 -15.42 4.25
C TYR A 179 5.24 -16.68 4.02
N SER A 180 4.87 -17.42 5.06
CA SER A 180 4.19 -18.70 4.88
C SER A 180 2.81 -18.50 4.26
N PHE A 181 2.54 -19.21 3.16
CA PHE A 181 1.27 -19.10 2.43
C PHE A 181 0.04 -19.45 3.28
N GLN A 182 0.18 -20.25 4.33
CA GLN A 182 -0.93 -20.58 5.24
C GLN A 182 -1.45 -19.35 6.02
N TYR A 183 -0.60 -18.34 6.24
CA TYR A 183 -0.97 -17.11 6.94
C TYR A 183 -1.13 -15.92 5.98
N TYR A 184 -0.97 -16.16 4.68
CA TYR A 184 -1.19 -15.19 3.61
C TYR A 184 -2.67 -15.20 3.22
#